data_AF-A0A1H0SDX4-F1
#
_entry.id   AF-A0A1H0SDX4-F1
#
_cell.length_a   1.000
_cell.length_b   1.000
_cell.length_c   1.000
_cell.angle_alpha   90.00
_cell.angle_beta   90.00
_cell.angle_gamma   90.00
#
_symmetry.space_group_name_H-M   'P 1'
#
loop_
_entity.id
_entity.type
_entity.pdbx_description
1 polymer ?
#
loop_
_entity_poly.entity_id
_entity_poly.type
_entity_poly.pdbx_seq_one_letter_code
_entity_poly.pdbx_strand_id
1 'polypeptide(L)'
;MRRVEREHDASHPYALRARELYAHALMEHGDPAAAAEEYMAVAQVWGDEEYWENLCRACDCWGRVVDLALAEEMARPLLRLLRAGGGAEGDKLRRFVRARLHALSAGKRAEREVAGRFDRIGAAVPEARPRVSGPDDRPLESRLK
;
A
#
# COMPACT_ATOMS: atom_id res chain seq x y z
N MET A 1 32.59 35.75 5.91
CA MET A 1 32.55 34.31 5.55
C MET A 1 31.11 33.79 5.61
N ARG A 2 30.28 33.99 4.56
CA ARG A 2 28.88 33.48 4.51
C ARG A 2 28.45 32.96 3.11
N ARG A 3 29.41 32.67 2.22
CA ARG A 3 29.10 32.31 0.82
C ARG A 3 29.31 30.83 0.50
N VAL A 4 30.11 30.12 1.29
CA VAL A 4 30.54 28.74 1.00
C VAL A 4 29.57 27.67 1.55
N GLU A 5 28.76 28.00 2.57
CA GLU A 5 27.82 27.02 3.17
C GLU A 5 26.56 26.74 2.34
N ARG A 6 26.32 27.49 1.26
CA ARG A 6 25.16 27.28 0.36
C ARG A 6 25.46 26.39 -0.85
N GLU A 7 26.71 26.00 -1.06
CA GLU A 7 27.10 25.27 -2.28
C GLU A 7 26.81 23.76 -2.19
N HIS A 8 26.41 23.22 -1.03
CA HIS A 8 26.23 21.78 -0.81
C HIS A 8 25.06 21.41 0.12
N ASP A 9 24.02 22.22 0.20
CA ASP A 9 22.83 21.84 0.96
C ASP A 9 21.98 20.77 0.22
N ALA A 10 20.99 20.20 0.90
CA ALA A 10 20.15 19.13 0.36
C ALA A 10 19.32 19.53 -0.89
N SER A 11 19.30 20.83 -1.20
CA SER A 11 18.62 21.40 -2.37
C SER A 11 19.59 21.64 -3.54
N HIS A 12 20.90 21.46 -3.35
CA HIS A 12 21.87 21.58 -4.42
C HIS A 12 21.57 20.57 -5.54
N PRO A 13 21.65 20.96 -6.83
CA PRO A 13 21.35 20.07 -7.97
C PRO A 13 22.01 18.69 -7.91
N TYR A 14 23.28 18.62 -7.49
CA TYR A 14 23.97 17.32 -7.31
C TYR A 14 23.37 16.46 -6.19
N ALA A 15 22.90 17.05 -5.10
CA ALA A 15 22.22 16.31 -4.03
C ALA A 15 20.86 15.78 -4.51
N LEU A 16 20.12 16.58 -5.29
CA LEU A 16 18.86 16.15 -5.90
C LEU A 16 19.07 15.01 -6.90
N ARG A 17 20.07 15.11 -7.78
CA ARG A 17 20.41 14.02 -8.72
C ARG A 17 20.89 12.76 -8.00
N ALA A 18 21.67 12.89 -6.93
CA ALA A 18 22.06 11.75 -6.10
C ALA A 18 20.84 11.05 -5.48
N ARG A 19 19.84 11.80 -5.02
CA ARG A 19 18.57 11.25 -4.52
C ARG A 19 17.74 10.57 -5.61
N GLU A 20 17.68 11.11 -6.82
CA GLU A 20 17.02 10.44 -7.96
C GLU A 20 17.69 9.09 -8.28
N LEU A 21 19.02 9.04 -8.26
CA LEU A 21 19.77 7.79 -8.45
C LEU A 21 19.51 6.80 -7.31
N TYR A 22 19.42 7.29 -6.07
CA TYR A 22 19.05 6.45 -4.93
C TYR A 22 17.62 5.88 -5.07
N ALA A 23 16.66 6.70 -5.49
CA ALA A 23 15.30 6.26 -5.80
C ALA A 23 15.27 5.20 -6.91
N HIS A 24 16.13 5.34 -7.91
CA HIS A 24 16.30 4.34 -8.96
C HIS A 24 16.85 3.01 -8.40
N ALA A 25 17.89 3.06 -7.57
CA ALA A 25 18.44 1.86 -6.92
C ALA A 25 17.42 1.15 -6.02
N LEU A 26 16.59 1.91 -5.29
CA LEU A 26 15.47 1.36 -4.50
C LEU A 26 14.49 0.58 -5.37
N MET A 27 14.16 1.09 -6.57
CA MET A 27 13.34 0.35 -7.53
C MET A 27 14.00 -0.94 -8.01
N GLU A 28 15.30 -0.92 -8.31
CA GLU A 28 16.05 -2.12 -8.71
C GLU A 28 16.12 -3.16 -7.59
N HIS A 29 16.09 -2.72 -6.33
CA HIS A 29 16.04 -3.59 -5.15
C HIS A 29 14.63 -3.99 -4.72
N GLY A 30 13.60 -3.60 -5.48
CA GLY A 30 12.22 -4.00 -5.23
C GLY A 30 11.53 -3.25 -4.10
N ASP A 31 11.98 -2.04 -3.77
CA ASP A 31 11.29 -1.12 -2.84
C ASP A 31 10.63 0.05 -3.59
N PRO A 32 9.47 -0.18 -4.22
CA PRO A 32 8.75 0.86 -4.93
C PRO A 32 8.15 1.93 -4.04
N ALA A 33 7.95 1.65 -2.75
CA ALA A 33 7.38 2.62 -1.83
C ALA A 33 8.42 3.69 -1.49
N ALA A 34 9.61 3.26 -1.04
CA ALA A 34 10.70 4.17 -0.73
C ALA A 34 11.13 4.97 -1.97
N ALA A 35 11.19 4.33 -3.14
CA ALA A 35 11.52 5.04 -4.38
C ALA A 35 10.51 6.15 -4.71
N ALA A 36 9.21 5.89 -4.54
CA ALA A 36 8.19 6.91 -4.78
C ALA A 36 8.31 8.08 -3.81
N GLU A 37 8.65 7.82 -2.54
CA GLU A 37 8.87 8.86 -1.53
C GLU A 37 10.04 9.76 -1.89
N GLU A 38 11.16 9.18 -2.31
CA GLU A 38 12.34 9.95 -2.74
C GLU A 38 12.03 10.82 -3.97
N TYR A 39 11.33 10.27 -4.98
CA TYR A 39 10.92 11.06 -6.14
C TYR A 39 9.93 12.18 -5.77
N MET A 40 8.97 11.93 -4.86
CA MET A 40 8.07 12.97 -4.36
C MET A 40 8.82 14.06 -3.58
N ALA A 41 9.84 13.68 -2.80
CA ALA A 41 10.66 14.63 -2.05
C ALA A 41 11.49 15.50 -2.98
N VAL A 42 12.13 14.90 -3.99
CA VAL A 42 12.94 15.61 -4.98
C VAL A 42 12.08 16.52 -5.88
N ALA A 43 10.91 16.07 -6.31
CA ALA A 43 9.99 16.88 -7.12
C ALA A 43 9.66 18.21 -6.45
N GLN A 44 9.47 18.24 -5.13
CA GLN A 44 9.12 19.45 -4.38
C GLN A 44 10.22 20.51 -4.34
N VAL A 45 11.45 20.13 -4.67
CA VAL A 45 12.62 21.03 -4.64
C VAL A 45 12.98 21.50 -6.04
N TRP A 46 12.78 20.65 -7.05
CA TRP A 46 12.99 21.00 -8.45
C TRP A 46 11.97 22.03 -8.99
N GLY A 47 12.37 22.71 -10.08
CA GLY A 47 11.51 23.59 -10.87
C GLY A 47 10.71 22.84 -11.94
N ASP A 48 9.99 23.60 -12.77
CA ASP A 48 8.89 23.14 -13.64
C ASP A 48 9.08 21.80 -14.37
N GLU A 49 10.15 21.60 -15.16
CA GLU A 49 10.31 20.39 -15.97
C GLU A 49 10.67 19.17 -15.10
N GLU A 50 11.70 19.29 -14.27
CA GLU A 50 12.16 18.23 -13.38
C GLU A 50 11.11 17.88 -12.30
N TYR A 51 10.25 18.81 -11.94
CA TYR A 51 9.09 18.58 -11.08
C TYR A 51 8.18 17.49 -11.68
N TRP A 52 7.83 17.62 -12.96
CA TRP A 52 6.92 16.68 -13.63
C TRP A 52 7.58 15.34 -13.92
N GLU A 53 8.85 15.33 -14.32
CA GLU A 53 9.60 14.08 -14.51
C GLU A 53 9.61 13.24 -13.23
N ASN A 54 9.92 13.88 -12.10
CA ASN A 54 9.96 13.19 -10.81
C ASN A 54 8.56 12.75 -10.35
N LEU A 55 7.49 13.51 -10.63
CA LEU A 55 6.13 13.07 -10.32
C LEU A 55 5.63 11.92 -11.20
N CYS A 56 6.02 11.87 -12.47
CA CYS A 56 5.77 10.70 -13.31
C CYS A 56 6.43 9.46 -12.72
N ARG A 57 7.74 9.55 -12.38
CA ARG A 57 8.47 8.45 -11.72
C ARG A 57 7.85 8.05 -10.39
N ALA A 58 7.44 9.01 -9.57
CA ALA A 58 6.74 8.73 -8.31
C ALA A 58 5.41 7.99 -8.52
N CYS A 59 4.61 8.39 -9.52
CA CYS A 59 3.36 7.70 -9.86
C CYS A 59 3.61 6.26 -10.35
N ASP A 60 4.64 6.04 -11.16
CA ASP A 60 5.02 4.72 -11.66
C ASP A 60 5.49 3.80 -10.52
N CYS A 61 6.33 4.33 -9.62
CA CYS A 61 6.79 3.61 -8.44
C CYS A 61 5.60 3.28 -7.52
N TRP A 62 4.79 4.28 -7.18
CA TRP A 62 3.57 4.09 -6.40
C TRP A 62 2.67 3.03 -7.01
N GLY A 63 2.48 3.04 -8.34
CA GLY A 63 1.74 2.06 -9.13
C GLY A 63 2.15 0.59 -8.92
N ARG A 64 3.39 0.36 -8.48
CA ARG A 64 3.99 -0.96 -8.24
C ARG A 64 3.99 -1.37 -6.76
N VAL A 65 3.59 -0.50 -5.85
CA VAL A 65 3.48 -0.82 -4.42
C VAL A 65 2.42 -1.91 -4.21
N VAL A 66 2.83 -3.08 -3.71
CA VAL A 66 1.97 -4.25 -3.51
C VAL A 66 1.21 -4.18 -2.18
N ASP A 67 1.81 -3.57 -1.15
CA ASP A 67 1.12 -3.31 0.11
C ASP A 67 0.00 -2.29 -0.11
N LEU A 68 -1.25 -2.76 -0.04
CA LEU A 68 -2.44 -1.96 -0.34
C LEU A 68 -2.75 -0.93 0.74
N ALA A 69 -2.32 -1.16 1.98
CA ALA A 69 -2.50 -0.17 3.06
C ALA A 69 -1.52 0.98 2.86
N LEU A 70 -0.25 0.65 2.61
CA LEU A 70 0.79 1.63 2.33
C LEU A 70 0.48 2.43 1.06
N ALA A 71 0.05 1.77 -0.02
CA ALA A 71 -0.34 2.45 -1.25
C ALA A 71 -1.47 3.47 -1.04
N GLU A 72 -2.44 3.18 -0.16
CA GLU A 72 -3.50 4.14 0.19
C GLU A 72 -2.97 5.34 0.97
N GLU A 73 -2.11 5.12 1.94
CA GLU A 73 -1.49 6.18 2.75
C GLU A 73 -0.68 7.15 1.88
N MET A 74 0.13 6.59 0.98
CA MET A 74 0.97 7.36 0.04
C MET A 74 0.17 8.14 -1.01
N ALA A 75 -1.04 7.70 -1.34
CA ALA A 75 -1.80 8.35 -2.41
C ALA A 75 -2.23 9.77 -2.04
N ARG A 76 -2.42 10.06 -0.75
CA ARG A 76 -2.81 11.40 -0.29
C ARG A 76 -1.73 12.47 -0.55
N PRO A 77 -0.46 12.31 -0.11
CA PRO A 77 0.59 13.25 -0.47
C PRO A 77 0.80 13.32 -1.99
N LEU A 78 0.78 12.19 -2.71
CA LEU A 78 0.93 12.17 -4.17
C LEU A 78 -0.15 13.01 -4.88
N LEU A 79 -1.42 12.84 -4.51
CA LEU A 79 -2.53 13.64 -5.05
C LEU A 79 -2.44 15.13 -4.73
N ARG A 80 -1.82 15.50 -3.60
CA ARG A 80 -1.59 16.92 -3.26
C ARG A 80 -0.55 17.52 -4.19
N LEU A 81 0.56 16.82 -4.43
CA LEU A 81 1.60 17.26 -5.36
C LEU A 81 1.03 17.41 -6.76
N LEU A 82 0.39 16.38 -7.29
CA LEU A 82 -0.23 16.42 -8.63
C LEU A 82 -1.30 17.51 -8.79
N ARG A 83 -1.92 17.97 -7.69
CA ARG A 83 -2.84 19.12 -7.70
C ARG A 83 -2.08 20.45 -7.73
N ALA A 84 -0.99 20.56 -6.98
CA ALA A 84 -0.16 21.75 -6.89
C ALA A 84 0.49 22.09 -8.23
N GLY A 85 1.00 21.10 -8.96
CA GLY A 85 1.55 21.32 -10.31
C GLY A 85 0.50 21.75 -11.34
N GLY A 86 -0.76 21.31 -11.18
CA GLY A 86 -1.84 21.64 -12.11
C GLY A 86 -1.64 21.04 -13.52
N GLY A 87 -2.22 21.69 -14.52
CA GLY A 87 -2.01 21.34 -15.93
C GLY A 87 -2.60 20.00 -16.40
N ALA A 88 -2.57 19.79 -17.72
CA ALA A 88 -3.13 18.59 -18.35
C ALA A 88 -2.39 17.30 -17.93
N GLU A 89 -1.09 17.39 -17.63
CA GLU A 89 -0.29 16.24 -17.21
C GLU A 89 -0.64 15.80 -15.79
N GLY A 90 -0.72 16.76 -14.85
CA GLY A 90 -1.23 16.50 -13.51
C GLY A 90 -2.64 15.91 -13.53
N ASP A 91 -3.52 16.38 -14.42
CA ASP A 91 -4.87 15.83 -14.57
C ASP A 91 -4.89 14.34 -14.95
N LYS A 92 -4.01 13.91 -15.87
CA LYS A 92 -3.88 12.50 -16.27
C LYS A 92 -3.41 11.64 -15.10
N LEU A 93 -2.33 12.05 -14.44
CA LEU A 93 -1.76 11.32 -13.31
C LEU A 93 -2.75 11.25 -12.13
N ARG A 94 -3.52 12.32 -11.85
CA ARG A 94 -4.57 12.28 -10.81
C ARG A 94 -5.68 11.29 -11.15
N ARG A 95 -6.07 11.18 -12.42
CA ARG A 95 -7.04 10.17 -12.85
C ARG A 95 -6.51 8.76 -12.62
N PHE A 96 -5.25 8.50 -12.97
CA PHE A 96 -4.58 7.23 -12.71
C PHE A 96 -4.58 6.89 -11.21
N VAL A 97 -4.09 7.79 -10.35
CA VAL A 97 -4.01 7.55 -8.91
C VAL A 97 -5.39 7.31 -8.31
N ARG A 98 -6.40 8.10 -8.70
CA ARG A 98 -7.78 7.91 -8.23
C ARG A 98 -8.38 6.59 -8.68
N ALA A 99 -8.21 6.21 -9.95
CA ALA A 99 -8.75 4.96 -10.48
C ALA A 99 -8.19 3.75 -9.72
N ARG A 100 -6.87 3.74 -9.47
CA ARG A 100 -6.24 2.68 -8.70
C ARG A 100 -6.70 2.68 -7.23
N LEU A 101 -6.79 3.84 -6.57
CA LEU A 101 -7.36 3.92 -5.21
C LEU A 101 -8.79 3.37 -5.12
N HIS A 102 -9.63 3.67 -6.11
CA HIS A 102 -10.98 3.11 -6.17
C HIS A 102 -10.96 1.58 -6.32
N ALA A 103 -10.06 1.03 -7.14
CA ALA A 103 -9.89 -0.41 -7.28
C ALA A 103 -9.41 -1.06 -5.96
N LEU A 104 -8.45 -0.45 -5.26
CA LEU A 104 -7.98 -0.89 -3.94
C LEU A 104 -9.12 -0.93 -2.91
N SER A 105 -9.91 0.14 -2.86
CA SER A 105 -11.05 0.25 -1.95
C SER A 105 -12.15 -0.77 -2.25
N ALA A 106 -12.39 -1.07 -3.53
CA ALA A 106 -13.34 -2.08 -3.95
C ALA A 106 -12.88 -3.50 -3.58
N GLY A 107 -11.58 -3.80 -3.76
CA GLY A 107 -10.97 -5.07 -3.35
C GLY A 107 -11.13 -5.33 -1.85
N LYS A 108 -10.77 -4.34 -1.01
CA LYS A 108 -10.94 -4.44 0.46
C LYS A 108 -12.40 -4.68 0.88
N ARG A 109 -13.36 -4.08 0.17
CA ARG A 109 -14.78 -4.31 0.44
C ARG A 109 -15.18 -5.76 0.12
N ALA A 110 -14.77 -6.27 -1.04
CA ALA A 110 -15.02 -7.65 -1.42
C ALA A 110 -14.37 -8.65 -0.44
N GLU A 111 -13.13 -8.41 -0.01
CA GLU A 111 -12.45 -9.24 1.00
C GLU A 111 -13.23 -9.28 2.33
N ARG A 112 -13.72 -8.13 2.81
CA ARG A 112 -14.54 -8.06 4.03
C ARG A 112 -15.88 -8.77 3.89
N GLU A 113 -16.52 -8.67 2.73
CA GLU A 113 -17.78 -9.37 2.45
C GLU A 113 -17.60 -10.90 2.45
N VAL A 114 -16.48 -11.37 1.91
CA VAL A 114 -16.10 -12.79 1.92
C VAL A 114 -15.77 -13.25 3.34
N ALA A 115 -14.95 -12.51 4.09
CA ALA A 115 -14.64 -12.82 5.49
C ALA A 115 -15.91 -12.90 6.35
N GLY A 116 -16.80 -11.90 6.26
CA GLY A 116 -18.08 -11.91 6.97
C GLY A 116 -19.06 -13.00 6.49
N ARG A 117 -18.85 -13.61 5.32
CA ARG A 117 -19.58 -14.81 4.89
C ARG A 117 -19.01 -16.05 5.57
N PHE A 118 -17.69 -16.19 5.65
CA PHE A 118 -17.05 -17.29 6.37
C PHE A 118 -17.37 -17.27 7.87
N ASP A 119 -17.36 -16.10 8.51
CA ASP A 119 -17.75 -15.96 9.92
C ASP A 119 -19.19 -16.44 10.17
N ARG A 120 -20.11 -16.10 9.25
CA ARG A 120 -21.51 -16.55 9.33
C ARG A 120 -21.66 -18.05 9.11
N ILE A 121 -20.85 -18.66 8.24
CA ILE A 121 -20.83 -20.12 8.05
C ILE A 121 -20.30 -20.79 9.32
N GLY A 122 -19.19 -20.31 9.88
CA GLY A 122 -18.62 -20.83 11.12
C GLY A 122 -19.58 -20.72 12.31
N ALA A 123 -20.31 -19.60 12.41
CA ALA A 123 -21.34 -19.42 13.44
C ALA A 123 -22.61 -20.27 13.21
N ALA A 124 -22.89 -20.67 11.96
CA ALA A 124 -24.04 -21.49 11.59
C ALA A 124 -23.77 -23.00 11.67
N VAL A 125 -22.52 -23.42 11.94
CA VAL A 125 -22.23 -24.79 12.36
C VAL A 125 -22.46 -24.85 13.87
N PRO A 126 -23.63 -25.30 14.37
CA PRO A 126 -23.72 -25.63 15.78
C PRO A 126 -22.63 -26.67 16.06
N GLU A 127 -21.87 -26.51 17.14
CA GLU A 127 -21.01 -27.57 17.66
C GLU A 127 -21.91 -28.79 17.91
N ALA A 128 -22.04 -29.64 16.89
CA ALA A 128 -22.64 -30.94 17.02
C ALA A 128 -21.62 -31.75 17.82
N ARG A 129 -21.65 -31.60 19.15
CA ARG A 129 -21.01 -32.56 20.04
C ARG A 129 -21.50 -33.93 19.58
N PRO A 130 -20.63 -34.81 19.08
CA PRO A 130 -21.06 -36.16 18.78
C PRO A 130 -21.62 -36.72 20.09
N ARG A 131 -22.92 -37.02 20.11
CA ARG A 131 -23.50 -37.86 21.16
C ARG A 131 -22.90 -39.24 20.94
N VAL A 132 -21.75 -39.48 21.54
CA VAL A 132 -21.23 -40.83 21.73
C VAL A 132 -22.15 -41.48 22.73
N SER A 133 -23.20 -42.14 22.25
CA SER A 133 -23.93 -43.13 23.03
C SER A 133 -22.96 -44.30 23.24
N GLY A 134 -22.26 -44.30 24.36
CA GLY A 134 -21.48 -45.44 24.80
C GLY A 134 -22.41 -46.65 25.03
N PRO A 135 -21.90 -47.88 24.87
CA PRO A 135 -22.69 -49.07 25.13
C PRO A 135 -22.95 -49.20 26.63
N ASP A 136 -24.21 -48.98 27.03
CA ASP A 136 -24.90 -49.65 28.13
C ASP A 136 -24.03 -49.95 29.38
N ASP A 137 -23.89 -48.97 30.28
CA ASP A 137 -23.32 -49.14 31.63
C ASP A 137 -24.26 -49.95 32.55
N ARG A 138 -24.65 -51.15 32.12
CA ARG A 138 -25.32 -52.12 32.99
C ARG A 138 -24.26 -53.02 33.65
N PRO A 139 -24.19 -53.05 34.99
CA PRO A 139 -23.26 -53.93 35.69
C PRO A 139 -23.49 -55.39 35.29
N LEU A 140 -22.40 -56.13 35.07
CA LEU A 140 -22.36 -57.55 34.65
C LEU A 140 -22.91 -58.55 35.69
N GLU A 141 -23.57 -58.11 36.75
CA GLU A 141 -23.96 -58.97 37.88
C GLU A 141 -25.36 -59.62 37.76
N SER A 142 -26.04 -59.55 36.60
CA SER A 142 -27.36 -60.18 36.43
C SER A 142 -27.40 -61.38 35.47
N ARG A 143 -26.25 -61.93 35.06
CA ARG A 143 -26.21 -63.09 34.13
C ARG A 143 -25.87 -64.43 34.76
N LEU A 144 -25.84 -64.54 36.09
CA LEU A 144 -25.79 -65.83 36.78
C LEU A 144 -26.72 -65.82 37.99
N LYS A 145 -28.00 -66.13 37.75
CA LYS A 145 -28.85 -67.02 38.56
C LYS A 145 -30.20 -67.23 37.87
#